data_AF-A0A962QCU9-F1
#
_entry.id   AF-A0A962QCU9-F1
#
_cell.length_a   1.000
_cell.length_b   1.000
_cell.length_c   1.000
_cell.angle_alpha   90.00
_cell.angle_beta   90.00
_cell.angle_gamma   90.00
#
_symmetry.space_group_name_H-M   'P 1'
#
loop_
_entity.id
_entity.type
_entity.pdbx_description
1 polymer ?
#
loop_
_entity_poly.entity_id
_entity_poly.type
_entity_poly.pdbx_seq_one_letter_code
_entity_poly.pdbx_strand_id
1 'polypeptide(L)'
;QCRFAISDFASTEQSERLLQNLKPDIVRLKTDLIERISRSRNEEALKRLAALTESAQKNGALIIASNVSTPQQMASIWQYGASMAQGSVVQDPSETMDFDFSQFFS
;
A
#
# COMPACT_ATOMS: atom_id res chain seq x y z
N GLN A 1 -21.76 -7.51 -2.71
CA GLN A 1 -20.86 -7.26 -3.85
C GLN A 1 -19.46 -7.68 -3.41
N CYS A 2 -18.79 -8.57 -4.14
CA CYS A 2 -17.42 -8.98 -3.81
C CYS A 2 -16.42 -7.98 -4.39
N ARG A 3 -15.26 -7.85 -3.75
CA ARG A 3 -14.12 -7.08 -4.25
C ARG A 3 -12.94 -8.00 -4.47
N PHE A 4 -12.04 -7.66 -5.38
CA PHE A 4 -10.82 -8.41 -5.60
C PHE A 4 -9.57 -7.53 -5.51
N ALA A 5 -8.45 -8.17 -5.18
CA ALA A 5 -7.18 -7.51 -4.93
C ALA A 5 -6.06 -8.09 -5.79
N ILE A 6 -5.12 -7.25 -6.19
CA ILE A 6 -3.82 -7.67 -6.74
C ILE A 6 -2.76 -7.47 -5.67
N SER A 7 -1.97 -8.50 -5.40
CA SER A 7 -0.84 -8.45 -4.45
C SER A 7 0.50 -8.32 -5.17
N ASP A 8 1.57 -8.08 -4.41
CA ASP A 8 2.94 -7.91 -4.90
C ASP A 8 3.11 -6.77 -5.91
N PHE A 9 2.30 -5.72 -5.75
CA PHE A 9 2.30 -4.59 -6.65
C PHE A 9 3.52 -3.70 -6.43
N ALA A 10 4.26 -3.43 -7.51
CA ALA A 10 5.45 -2.59 -7.53
C ALA A 10 5.56 -1.80 -8.85
N SER A 11 6.44 -0.81 -8.95
CA SER A 11 6.69 -0.02 -10.16
C SER A 11 7.32 -0.83 -11.31
N THR A 12 6.51 -1.68 -11.94
CA THR A 12 6.88 -2.55 -13.06
C THR A 12 5.85 -2.44 -14.18
N GLU A 13 6.26 -2.68 -15.42
CA GLU A 13 5.32 -2.71 -16.55
C GLU A 13 4.21 -3.75 -16.38
N GLN A 14 4.51 -4.88 -15.74
CA GLN A 14 3.51 -5.92 -15.49
C GLN A 14 2.41 -5.41 -14.56
N SER A 15 2.77 -4.71 -13.48
CA SER A 15 1.82 -4.07 -12.57
C SER A 15 0.91 -3.07 -13.29
N GLU A 16 1.49 -2.23 -14.16
CA GLU A 16 0.74 -1.26 -14.95
C GLU A 16 -0.26 -1.94 -15.90
N ARG A 17 0.19 -2.98 -16.61
CA ARG A 17 -0.69 -3.77 -17.50
C ARG A 17 -1.82 -4.44 -16.72
N LEU A 18 -1.52 -5.03 -15.56
CA LEU A 18 -2.53 -5.66 -14.71
C LEU A 18 -3.55 -4.64 -14.22
N LEU A 19 -3.10 -3.46 -13.79
CA LEU A 19 -3.97 -2.39 -13.33
C LEU A 19 -4.93 -1.93 -14.44
N GLN A 20 -4.43 -1.74 -15.65
CA GLN A 20 -5.22 -1.29 -16.80
C GLN A 20 -6.26 -2.31 -17.25
N ASN A 21 -5.88 -3.60 -17.29
CA ASN A 21 -6.74 -4.65 -17.82
C ASN A 21 -7.76 -5.18 -16.80
N LEU A 22 -7.36 -5.28 -15.53
CA LEU A 22 -8.18 -5.90 -14.50
C LEU A 22 -9.00 -4.89 -13.71
N LYS A 23 -8.47 -3.67 -13.50
CA LYS A 23 -9.12 -2.61 -12.70
C LYS A 23 -9.57 -3.12 -11.32
N PRO A 24 -8.64 -3.57 -10.47
CA PRO A 24 -8.96 -4.11 -9.15
C PRO A 24 -9.53 -3.06 -8.21
N ASP A 25 -10.37 -3.50 -7.27
CA ASP A 25 -10.86 -2.67 -6.17
C ASP A 25 -9.74 -2.34 -5.16
N ILE A 26 -8.73 -3.22 -5.07
CA ILE A 26 -7.65 -3.14 -4.09
C ILE A 26 -6.33 -3.50 -4.75
N VAL A 27 -5.30 -2.73 -4.43
CA VAL A 27 -3.92 -3.01 -4.77
C VAL A 27 -3.11 -3.11 -3.48
N ARG A 28 -2.38 -4.20 -3.30
CA ARG A 28 -1.46 -4.38 -2.17
C ARG A 28 -0.02 -4.24 -2.65
N LEU A 29 0.70 -3.29 -2.07
CA LEU A 29 2.11 -3.06 -2.35
C LEU A 29 2.94 -4.27 -1.95
N LYS A 30 3.99 -4.53 -2.73
CA LYS A 30 4.95 -5.60 -2.46
C LYS A 30 5.61 -5.41 -1.10
N THR A 31 5.74 -6.49 -0.33
CA THR A 31 6.18 -6.47 1.08
C THR A 31 7.57 -5.86 1.29
N ASP A 32 8.50 -6.12 0.38
CA ASP A 32 9.87 -5.56 0.42
C ASP A 32 9.94 -4.08 0.00
N LEU A 33 8.88 -3.56 -0.59
CA LEU A 33 8.85 -2.19 -1.11
C LEU A 33 8.86 -1.17 0.02
N ILE A 34 8.19 -1.44 1.14
CA ILE A 34 8.10 -0.52 2.27
C ILE A 34 9.46 -0.28 2.93
N GLU A 35 10.22 -1.37 3.16
CA GLU A 35 11.59 -1.27 3.66
C GLU A 35 12.49 -0.50 2.69
N ARG A 36 12.33 -0.73 1.39
CA ARG A 36 13.09 -0.02 0.36
C ARG A 36 12.74 1.45 0.30
N ILE A 37 11.46 1.82 0.31
CA ILE A 37 10.98 3.21 0.28
C ILE A 37 11.55 3.96 1.47
N SER A 38 11.39 3.44 2.69
CA SER A 38 11.81 4.13 3.93
C SER A 38 13.32 4.39 4.01
N ARG A 39 14.13 3.66 3.23
CA ARG A 39 15.60 3.80 3.17
C ARG A 39 16.11 4.41 1.85
N SER A 40 15.25 4.55 0.86
CA SER A 40 15.65 4.93 -0.50
C SER A 40 16.02 6.42 -0.56
N ARG A 41 17.16 6.71 -1.20
CA ARG A 41 17.51 8.06 -1.67
C ARG A 41 17.30 8.22 -3.18
N ASN A 42 16.75 7.19 -3.84
CA ASN A 42 16.46 7.23 -5.27
C ASN A 42 15.11 7.89 -5.51
N GLU A 43 15.14 9.20 -5.74
CA GLU A 43 13.94 10.02 -5.98
C GLU A 43 13.15 9.57 -7.21
N GLU A 44 13.81 9.10 -8.28
CA GLU A 44 13.10 8.65 -9.48
C GLU A 44 12.26 7.41 -9.21
N ALA A 45 12.82 6.43 -8.48
CA ALA A 45 12.08 5.23 -8.11
C ALA A 45 10.86 5.56 -7.25
N LEU A 46 11.00 6.51 -6.32
CA LEU A 46 9.92 6.99 -5.46
C LEU A 46 8.84 7.73 -6.27
N LYS A 47 9.23 8.57 -7.24
CA LYS A 47 8.29 9.25 -8.16
C LYS A 47 7.51 8.27 -9.02
N ARG A 48 8.17 7.23 -9.55
CA ARG A 48 7.49 6.17 -10.34
C ARG A 48 6.48 5.41 -9.49
N LEU A 49 6.79 5.14 -8.23
CA LEU A 49 5.84 4.52 -7.32
C LEU A 49 4.64 5.41 -7.05
N ALA A 50 4.87 6.69 -6.73
CA ALA A 50 3.80 7.66 -6.50
C ALA A 50 2.87 7.79 -7.71
N ALA A 51 3.43 7.86 -8.92
CA ALA A 51 2.63 7.92 -10.15
C ALA A 51 1.80 6.64 -10.36
N LEU A 52 2.36 5.48 -10.03
CA LEU A 52 1.66 4.21 -10.14
C LEU A 52 0.52 4.08 -9.11
N THR A 53 0.75 4.47 -7.86
CA THR A 53 -0.31 4.46 -6.82
C THR A 53 -1.40 5.48 -7.13
N GLU A 54 -1.04 6.67 -7.63
CA GLU A 54 -1.99 7.68 -8.10
C GLU A 54 -2.85 7.15 -9.26
N SER A 55 -2.23 6.47 -10.24
CA SER A 55 -2.95 5.83 -11.36
C SER A 55 -3.95 4.78 -10.85
N ALA A 56 -3.55 3.97 -9.88
CA ALA A 56 -4.43 2.98 -9.28
C ALA A 56 -5.62 3.63 -8.54
N GLN A 57 -5.37 4.69 -7.77
CA GLN A 57 -6.41 5.45 -7.09
C GLN A 57 -7.37 6.14 -8.06
N LYS A 58 -6.88 6.70 -9.18
CA LYS A 58 -7.71 7.28 -10.25
C LYS A 58 -8.65 6.24 -10.88
N ASN A 59 -8.28 4.96 -10.85
CA ASN A 59 -9.12 3.85 -11.28
C ASN A 59 -10.05 3.32 -10.17
N GLY A 60 -10.09 3.97 -9.00
CA GLY A 60 -10.95 3.60 -7.87
C GLY A 60 -10.35 2.57 -6.92
N ALA A 61 -9.07 2.18 -7.09
CA ALA A 61 -8.45 1.17 -6.25
C ALA A 61 -7.99 1.74 -4.90
N LEU A 62 -8.24 1.00 -3.82
CA LEU A 62 -7.64 1.24 -2.52
C LEU A 62 -6.22 0.68 -2.48
N ILE A 63 -5.26 1.46 -1.97
CA ILE A 63 -3.86 1.05 -1.88
C ILE A 63 -3.54 0.58 -0.46
N ILE A 64 -3.19 -0.69 -0.30
CA ILE A 64 -2.79 -1.30 0.97
C ILE A 64 -1.27 -1.48 1.00
N ALA A 65 -0.64 -0.95 2.04
CA ALA A 65 0.75 -1.21 2.35
C ALA A 65 0.83 -2.20 3.52
N SER A 66 1.31 -3.42 3.26
CA SER A 66 1.42 -4.49 4.25
C SER A 66 2.84 -4.65 4.78
N ASN A 67 2.97 -5.16 6.01
CA ASN A 67 4.23 -5.34 6.73
C ASN A 67 4.90 -4.02 7.17
N VAL A 68 4.07 -3.05 7.60
CA VAL A 68 4.55 -1.83 8.23
C VAL A 68 4.85 -2.11 9.70
N SER A 69 6.11 -1.96 10.11
CA SER A 69 6.56 -2.27 11.47
C SER A 69 7.09 -1.07 12.24
N THR A 70 7.25 0.09 11.59
CA THR A 70 7.70 1.32 12.26
C THR A 70 6.86 2.55 11.89
N PRO A 71 6.76 3.56 12.78
CA PRO A 71 6.11 4.84 12.46
C PRO A 71 6.73 5.55 11.25
N GLN A 72 8.05 5.42 11.05
CA GLN A 72 8.76 6.01 9.91
C GLN A 72 8.35 5.36 8.59
N GLN A 73 8.16 4.04 8.59
CA GLN A 73 7.63 3.33 7.43
C GLN A 73 6.19 3.78 7.14
N MET A 74 5.34 3.90 8.17
CA MET A 74 3.96 4.38 8.04
C MET A 74 3.90 5.78 7.40
N ALA A 75 4.71 6.72 7.88
CA ALA A 75 4.79 8.06 7.30
C ALA A 75 5.25 8.03 5.84
N SER A 76 6.23 7.18 5.53
CA SER A 76 6.76 7.04 4.17
C SER A 76 5.69 6.54 3.20
N ILE A 77 4.98 5.45 3.51
CA ILE A 77 3.98 4.89 2.58
C ILE A 77 2.79 5.84 2.33
N TRP A 78 2.40 6.65 3.32
CA TRP A 78 1.35 7.66 3.16
C TRP A 78 1.78 8.73 2.16
N GLN A 79 3.04 9.19 2.25
CA GLN A 79 3.61 10.14 1.30
C GLN A 79 3.56 9.64 -0.15
N TYR A 80 3.62 8.32 -0.37
CA TYR A 80 3.62 7.69 -1.70
C TYR A 80 2.28 7.04 -2.07
N GLY A 81 1.17 7.45 -1.43
CA GLY A 81 -0.18 7.15 -1.91
C GLY A 81 -0.83 5.90 -1.33
N ALA A 82 -0.26 5.28 -0.28
CA ALA A 82 -0.99 4.28 0.48
C ALA A 82 -2.26 4.88 1.11
N SER A 83 -3.36 4.14 1.07
CA SER A 83 -4.65 4.53 1.67
C SER A 83 -4.94 3.75 2.96
N MET A 84 -4.30 2.58 3.12
CA MET A 84 -4.40 1.73 4.31
C MET A 84 -3.03 1.13 4.62
N ALA A 85 -2.77 0.91 5.92
CA ALA A 85 -1.61 0.15 6.41
C ALA A 85 -2.05 -1.14 7.09
N GLN A 86 -1.16 -2.13 7.03
CA GLN A 86 -1.24 -3.35 7.80
C GLN A 86 0.16 -3.70 8.30
N GLY A 87 0.28 -4.06 9.58
CA GLY A 87 1.52 -4.56 10.18
C GLY A 87 1.57 -4.29 11.68
N SER A 88 2.66 -4.73 12.33
CA SER A 88 2.83 -4.70 13.78
C SER A 88 2.79 -3.29 14.38
N VAL A 89 3.05 -2.24 13.58
CA VAL A 89 2.88 -0.85 14.03
C VAL A 89 1.41 -0.49 14.32
N VAL A 90 0.47 -1.21 13.69
CA VAL A 90 -0.98 -1.04 13.86
C VAL A 90 -1.48 -2.04 14.89
N GLN A 91 -1.28 -3.32 14.63
CA GLN A 91 -1.57 -4.43 15.54
C GLN A 91 -0.86 -5.70 15.01
N ASP A 92 -0.34 -6.52 15.91
CA ASP A 92 0.10 -7.87 15.56
C ASP A 92 -1.09 -8.78 15.19
N PRO A 93 -0.87 -9.86 14.42
CA PRO A 93 -1.91 -10.85 14.17
C PRO A 93 -2.51 -11.38 15.48
N SER A 94 -3.84 -11.42 15.54
CA SER A 94 -4.60 -11.95 16.69
C SER A 94 -5.59 -13.01 16.23
N GLU A 95 -5.96 -13.91 17.14
CA GLU A 95 -7.07 -14.85 16.95
C GLU A 95 -8.44 -14.16 17.11
N THR A 96 -8.46 -12.97 17.71
CA THR A 96 -9.66 -12.16 17.96
C THR A 96 -9.74 -10.96 17.00
N MET A 97 -10.96 -10.52 16.70
CA MET A 97 -11.24 -9.31 15.90
C MET A 97 -11.66 -8.14 16.81
N ASP A 98 -10.79 -7.76 17.74
CA ASP A 98 -11.04 -6.74 18.77
C ASP A 98 -10.27 -5.43 18.53
N PHE A 99 -9.74 -5.23 17.32
CA PHE A 99 -9.06 -4.00 16.95
C PHE A 99 -9.98 -2.79 17.08
N ASP A 100 -9.57 -1.82 17.89
CA ASP A 100 -10.30 -0.56 18.03
C ASP A 100 -9.95 0.39 16.88
N PHE A 101 -10.82 0.49 15.88
CA PHE A 101 -10.65 1.44 14.78
C PHE A 101 -10.86 2.91 15.21
N SER A 102 -11.53 3.17 16.34
CA SER A 102 -11.84 4.53 16.79
C SER A 102 -10.60 5.33 17.18
N GLN A 103 -9.51 4.65 17.57
CA GLN A 103 -8.24 5.30 17.92
C GLN A 103 -7.57 6.07 16.75
N PHE A 104 -8.03 5.86 15.50
CA PHE A 104 -7.50 6.54 14.31
C PHE A 104 -8.41 7.66 13.76
N PHE A 105 -9.56 7.89 14.38
CA PHE A 105 -10.47 8.99 14.02
C PHE A 105 -10.50 10.00 15.18
N SER A 106 -9.97 11.21 14.95
CA SER A 106 -10.11 12.36 15.87
C SER A 106 -11.25 13.27 15.45
#